data_AF-A0A1I6WUR6-F1
#
_entry.id   AF-A0A1I6WUR6-F1
#
_cell.length_a   1.000
_cell.length_b   1.000
_cell.length_c   1.000
_cell.angle_alpha   90.00
_cell.angle_beta   90.00
_cell.angle_gamma   90.00
#
_symmetry.space_group_name_H-M   'P 1'
#
loop_
_entity.id
_entity.type
_entity.pdbx_description
1 polymer ?
#
loop_
_entity_poly.entity_id
_entity_poly.type
_entity_poly.pdbx_seq_one_letter_code
_entity_poly.pdbx_strand_id
1 'polypeptide(L)'
;MTDIPAPPPGPADAATRAATQAATEAATELGLGTDWAALGAPDWDRVCRRAGAILVGQGQAPAPGWDGALARALGRPDPAAARDELARDAANTVLAEKGEVFAPEDDA
;
A
#
# COMPACT_ATOMS: atom_id res chain seq x y z
N MET A 1 -33.99 8.91 21.96
CA MET A 1 -32.64 8.73 21.43
C MET A 1 -32.78 7.89 20.18
N THR A 2 -32.97 8.51 19.02
CA THR A 2 -33.11 7.80 17.75
C THR A 2 -31.71 7.40 17.30
N ASP A 3 -31.40 6.12 17.48
CA ASP A 3 -30.28 5.45 16.83
C ASP A 3 -30.53 5.54 15.32
N ILE A 4 -29.79 6.42 14.64
CA ILE A 4 -29.86 6.52 13.18
C ILE A 4 -29.08 5.31 12.67
N PRO A 5 -29.72 4.36 11.95
CA PRO A 5 -29.00 3.26 11.36
C PRO A 5 -27.93 3.83 10.44
N ALA A 6 -26.69 3.39 10.63
CA ALA A 6 -25.57 3.81 9.80
C ALA A 6 -25.94 3.60 8.32
N PRO A 7 -25.66 4.57 7.43
CA PRO A 7 -25.95 4.41 6.02
C PRO A 7 -25.25 3.14 5.49
N PRO A 8 -25.88 2.41 4.55
CA PRO A 8 -25.24 1.25 3.96
C PRO A 8 -23.88 1.67 3.39
N PRO A 9 -22.84 0.83 3.52
CA PRO A 9 -21.53 1.15 2.99
C PRO A 9 -21.64 1.48 1.51
N GLY A 10 -20.89 2.51 1.09
CA GLY A 10 -20.82 2.86 -0.33
C GLY A 10 -20.24 1.69 -1.15
N PRO A 11 -20.47 1.67 -2.46
CA PRO A 11 -19.97 0.60 -3.33
C PRO A 11 -18.44 0.43 -3.26
N ALA A 12 -17.68 1.50 -2.99
CA ALA A 12 -16.23 1.45 -2.79
C ALA A 12 -15.82 0.73 -1.49
N ASP A 13 -16.57 0.90 -0.40
CA ASP A 13 -16.36 0.19 0.86
C ASP A 13 -16.67 -1.30 0.72
N ALA A 14 -17.73 -1.63 -0.04
CA ALA A 14 -18.10 -3.01 -0.31
C ALA A 14 -17.02 -3.75 -1.13
N ALA A 15 -16.50 -3.11 -2.18
CA ALA A 15 -15.41 -3.66 -2.99
C ALA A 15 -14.13 -3.85 -2.17
N THR A 16 -13.80 -2.89 -1.31
CA THR A 16 -12.62 -2.98 -0.44
C THR A 16 -12.76 -4.12 0.56
N ARG A 17 -13.93 -4.30 1.19
CA ARG A 17 -14.18 -5.45 2.07
C ARG A 17 -14.07 -6.78 1.35
N ALA A 18 -14.64 -6.89 0.16
CA ALA A 18 -14.55 -8.12 -0.62
C ALA A 18 -13.10 -8.45 -0.97
N ALA A 19 -12.31 -7.45 -1.36
CA ALA A 19 -10.87 -7.62 -1.60
C ALA A 19 -10.11 -8.05 -0.34
N THR A 20 -10.41 -7.45 0.82
CA THR A 20 -9.81 -7.84 2.11
C THR A 20 -10.16 -9.27 2.52
N GLN A 21 -11.42 -9.68 2.28
CA GLN A 21 -11.86 -11.05 2.56
C GLN A 21 -11.18 -12.05 1.63
N ALA A 22 -11.14 -11.76 0.33
CA ALA A 22 -10.46 -12.58 -0.67
C ALA A 22 -8.94 -12.70 -0.39
N ALA A 23 -8.30 -11.62 0.10
CA ALA A 23 -6.91 -11.64 0.51
C ALA A 23 -6.67 -12.57 1.72
N THR A 24 -7.55 -12.52 2.72
CA THR A 24 -7.48 -13.38 3.91
C THR A 24 -7.65 -14.86 3.54
N GLU A 25 -8.62 -15.16 2.66
CA GLU A 25 -8.83 -16.51 2.14
C GLU A 25 -7.60 -16.99 1.33
N ALA A 26 -7.09 -16.16 0.42
CA ALA A 26 -5.90 -16.44 -0.35
C ALA A 26 -4.67 -16.71 0.54
N ALA A 27 -4.44 -15.92 1.58
CA ALA A 27 -3.33 -16.14 2.49
C ALA A 27 -3.49 -17.47 3.24
N THR A 28 -4.70 -17.77 3.72
CA THR A 28 -5.01 -19.05 4.37
C THR A 28 -4.73 -20.24 3.45
N GLU A 29 -5.18 -20.19 2.20
CA GLU A 29 -4.92 -21.25 1.20
C GLU A 29 -3.44 -21.40 0.87
N LEU A 30 -2.68 -20.31 0.87
CA LEU A 30 -1.24 -20.30 0.61
C LEU A 30 -0.41 -20.68 1.86
N GLY A 31 -1.05 -20.86 3.02
CA GLY A 31 -0.35 -21.04 4.29
C GLY A 31 0.44 -19.81 4.74
N LEU A 32 0.07 -18.64 4.22
CA LEU A 32 0.64 -17.34 4.58
C LEU A 32 -0.20 -16.76 5.72
N GLY A 33 0.46 -16.26 6.76
CA GLY A 33 -0.23 -15.56 7.84
C GLY A 33 -0.88 -14.26 7.37
N THR A 34 -1.66 -13.63 8.25
CA THR A 34 -2.29 -12.32 7.99
C THR A 34 -1.44 -11.15 8.48
N ASP A 35 -0.14 -11.38 8.71
CA ASP A 35 0.80 -10.30 9.03
C ASP A 35 1.23 -9.60 7.73
N TRP A 36 0.31 -8.80 7.19
CA TRP A 36 0.44 -8.16 5.89
C TRP A 36 1.62 -7.19 5.81
N ALA A 37 2.01 -6.61 6.94
CA ALA A 37 3.16 -5.71 7.03
C ALA A 37 4.48 -6.46 6.95
N ALA A 38 4.55 -7.67 7.51
CA ALA A 38 5.75 -8.53 7.46
C ALA A 38 5.87 -9.35 6.16
N LEU A 39 4.79 -9.48 5.37
CA LEU A 39 4.81 -10.27 4.14
C LEU A 39 5.86 -9.74 3.14
N GLY A 40 6.67 -10.63 2.59
CA GLY A 40 7.58 -10.28 1.49
C GLY A 40 6.82 -9.84 0.24
N ALA A 41 7.44 -9.01 -0.61
CA ALA A 41 6.91 -8.67 -1.93
C ALA A 41 6.49 -9.89 -2.78
N PRO A 42 7.24 -11.02 -2.85
CA PRO A 42 6.82 -12.17 -3.65
C PRO A 42 5.61 -12.90 -3.08
N ASP A 43 5.47 -12.96 -1.75
CA ASP A 43 4.31 -13.58 -1.11
C ASP A 43 3.08 -12.70 -1.27
N TRP A 44 3.26 -11.38 -1.21
CA TRP A 44 2.18 -10.42 -1.47
C TRP A 44 1.64 -10.54 -2.90
N ASP A 45 2.52 -10.66 -3.90
CA ASP A 45 2.11 -10.89 -5.29
C ASP A 45 1.32 -12.19 -5.46
N ARG A 46 1.69 -13.26 -4.73
CA ARG A 46 0.93 -14.52 -4.72
C ARG A 46 -0.45 -14.34 -4.10
N VAL A 47 -0.54 -13.63 -2.98
CA VAL A 47 -1.83 -13.28 -2.34
C VAL A 47 -2.68 -12.46 -3.30
N CYS A 48 -2.14 -11.41 -3.92
CA CYS A 48 -2.88 -10.58 -4.88
C CYS A 48 -3.38 -11.38 -6.08
N ARG A 49 -2.55 -12.25 -6.67
CA ARG A 49 -2.99 -13.12 -7.77
C ARG A 49 -4.12 -14.05 -7.35
N ARG A 50 -4.01 -14.66 -6.16
CA ARG A 50 -5.03 -15.60 -5.68
C ARG A 50 -6.31 -14.90 -5.25
N ALA A 51 -6.21 -13.78 -4.55
CA ALA A 51 -7.35 -12.93 -4.19
C ALA A 51 -8.07 -12.41 -5.44
N GLY A 52 -7.34 -12.01 -6.48
CA GLY A 52 -7.92 -11.63 -7.76
C GLY A 52 -8.70 -12.78 -8.41
N ALA A 53 -8.18 -14.01 -8.34
CA ALA A 53 -8.90 -15.18 -8.84
C ALA A 53 -10.18 -15.48 -8.03
N ILE A 54 -10.15 -15.29 -6.71
CA ILE A 54 -11.33 -15.44 -5.83
C ILE A 54 -12.39 -14.40 -6.18
N LEU A 55 -12.00 -13.12 -6.31
CA LEU A 55 -12.91 -12.04 -6.69
C LEU A 55 -13.57 -12.28 -8.05
N VAL A 56 -12.78 -12.69 -9.06
CA VAL A 56 -13.31 -13.03 -10.39
C VAL A 56 -14.27 -14.21 -10.32
N GLY A 57 -13.96 -15.23 -9.52
CA GLY A 57 -14.87 -16.36 -9.26
C GLY A 57 -16.20 -15.95 -8.60
N GLN A 58 -16.19 -14.86 -7.83
CA GLN A 58 -17.39 -14.25 -7.22
C GLN A 58 -18.11 -13.27 -8.15
N GLY A 59 -17.65 -13.10 -9.39
CA GLY A 59 -18.23 -12.15 -10.36
C GLY A 59 -17.80 -10.69 -10.12
N GLN A 60 -16.78 -10.46 -9.29
CA GLN A 60 -16.20 -9.14 -9.07
C GLN A 60 -14.93 -8.97 -9.89
N ALA A 61 -14.94 -8.02 -10.84
CA ALA A 61 -13.75 -7.64 -11.57
C ALA A 61 -12.95 -6.62 -10.74
N PRO A 62 -11.72 -6.93 -10.31
CA PRO A 62 -10.88 -5.96 -9.61
C PRO A 62 -10.58 -4.76 -10.51
N ALA A 63 -10.78 -3.55 -9.97
CA ALA A 63 -10.47 -2.31 -10.67
C ALA A 63 -8.95 -2.09 -10.78
N PRO A 64 -8.46 -1.31 -11.76
CA PRO A 64 -7.05 -0.93 -11.83
C PRO A 64 -6.57 -0.29 -10.50
N GLY A 65 -5.44 -0.77 -9.96
CA GLY A 65 -4.89 -0.27 -8.68
C GLY A 65 -5.57 -0.80 -7.41
N TRP A 66 -6.46 -1.79 -7.52
CA TRP A 66 -7.12 -2.44 -6.38
C TRP A 66 -6.14 -3.04 -5.37
N ASP A 67 -4.98 -3.51 -5.83
CA ASP A 67 -3.91 -4.10 -5.02
C ASP A 67 -3.27 -3.03 -4.11
N GLY A 68 -3.09 -1.81 -4.61
CA GLY A 68 -2.63 -0.67 -3.80
C GLY A 68 -3.70 -0.17 -2.82
N ALA A 69 -4.98 -0.20 -3.20
CA ALA A 69 -6.08 0.10 -2.28
C ALA A 69 -6.19 -0.96 -1.16
N LEU A 70 -6.04 -2.23 -1.52
CA LEU A 70 -6.01 -3.36 -0.59
C LEU A 70 -4.80 -3.29 0.35
N ALA A 71 -3.60 -2.99 -0.16
CA ALA A 71 -2.40 -2.81 0.66
C ALA A 71 -2.62 -1.73 1.73
N ARG A 72 -3.19 -0.57 1.34
CA ARG A 72 -3.54 0.50 2.28
C ARG A 72 -4.60 0.05 3.30
N ALA A 73 -5.64 -0.65 2.85
CA ALA A 73 -6.70 -1.16 3.73
C ALA A 73 -6.18 -2.17 4.76
N LEU A 74 -5.15 -2.94 4.40
CA LEU A 74 -4.50 -3.94 5.25
C LEU A 74 -3.32 -3.38 6.06
N GLY A 75 -3.03 -2.07 5.94
CA GLY A 75 -1.91 -1.43 6.66
C GLY A 75 -0.52 -1.83 6.15
N ARG A 76 -0.43 -2.37 4.94
CA ARG A 76 0.86 -2.70 4.31
C ARG A 76 1.50 -1.43 3.74
N PRO A 77 2.77 -1.14 4.07
CA PRO A 77 3.47 -0.02 3.45
C PRO A 77 3.62 -0.25 1.94
N ASP A 78 3.25 0.75 1.16
CA ASP A 78 3.38 0.70 -0.29
C ASP A 78 4.88 0.72 -0.66
N PRO A 79 5.41 -0.29 -1.36
CA PRO A 79 6.82 -0.31 -1.75
C PRO A 79 7.19 0.83 -2.70
N ALA A 80 6.23 1.43 -3.42
CA ALA A 80 6.47 2.64 -4.20
C ALA A 80 6.63 3.88 -3.30
N ALA A 81 5.84 3.99 -2.22
CA ALA A 81 6.00 5.08 -1.24
C ALA A 81 7.36 5.01 -0.53
N ALA A 82 7.83 3.81 -0.19
CA ALA A 82 9.16 3.62 0.40
C ALA A 82 10.31 4.01 -0.55
N ARG A 83 10.12 3.84 -1.88
CA ARG A 83 11.09 4.31 -2.89
C ARG A 83 11.09 5.83 -3.02
N ASP A 84 9.92 6.47 -2.96
CA ASP A 84 9.80 7.93 -3.01
C ASP A 84 10.41 8.61 -1.76
N GLU A 85 10.25 8.03 -0.58
CA GLU A 85 10.91 8.52 0.65
C GLU A 85 12.44 8.36 0.57
N LEU A 86 12.94 7.23 0.10
CA LEU A 86 14.37 7.01 -0.08
C LEU A 86 14.99 7.94 -1.15
N ALA A 87 14.26 8.20 -2.23
CA ALA A 87 14.67 9.16 -3.26
C ALA A 87 14.68 10.60 -2.72
N ARG A 88 13.73 10.94 -1.84
CA ARG A 88 13.66 12.25 -1.19
C ARG A 88 14.76 12.46 -0.17
N ASP A 89 15.12 11.42 0.59
CA ASP A 89 16.26 11.43 1.50
C ASP A 89 17.59 11.66 0.76
N ALA A 90 17.81 10.90 -0.33
CA ALA A 90 19.00 11.06 -1.17
C ALA A 90 19.12 12.46 -1.80
N ALA A 91 18.00 13.07 -2.20
CA ALA A 91 17.99 14.44 -2.71
C ALA A 91 18.35 15.49 -1.65
N ASN A 92 17.96 15.28 -0.39
CA ASN A 92 18.33 16.15 0.73
C ASN A 92 19.82 16.04 1.09
N THR A 93 20.42 14.85 0.99
CA THR A 93 21.87 14.67 1.20
C THR A 93 22.69 15.47 0.18
N VAL A 94 22.29 15.47 -1.10
CA VAL A 94 23.00 16.19 -2.17
C VAL A 94 22.92 17.72 -2.01
N LEU A 95 21.85 18.25 -1.40
CA LEU A 95 21.72 19.68 -1.13
C LEU A 95 22.61 20.13 0.05
N ALA A 96 22.81 19.26 1.05
CA ALA A 96 23.68 19.54 2.19
C ALA A 96 25.16 19.60 1.78
N GLU A 97 25.60 18.76 0.84
CA GLU A 97 27.00 18.76 0.36
C GLU A 97 27.34 19.92 -0.59
N LYS A 98 26.34 20.60 -1.16
CA LYS A 98 26.55 21.72 -2.11
C LYS A 98 26.50 23.11 -1.47
N GLY A 99 26.29 23.20 -0.16
CA GLY A 99 26.05 24.45 0.58
C GLY A 99 27.28 25.18 1.13
N GLU A 100 28.50 24.67 0.98
CA GLU A 100 29.71 25.32 1.50
C GLU A 100 30.48 26.03 0.37
N VAL A 101 29.92 27.13 -0.14
CA VAL A 101 30.70 28.10 -0.90
C VAL A 101 31.42 28.98 0.13
N PHE A 102 32.70 28.67 0.35
CA PHE A 102 33.64 29.56 1.04
C PHE A 102 33.55 30.97 0.43
N ALA A 103 33.17 31.95 1.25
CA ALA A 103 33.45 33.34 0.95
C ALA A 103 34.97 33.53 0.98
N PRO A 104 35.62 34.07 -0.08
CA PRO A 104 36.91 34.68 0.15
C PRO A 104 36.69 35.96 0.97
N GLU A 105 37.24 35.98 2.18
CA GLU A 105 37.60 37.22 2.85
C GLU A 105 38.58 37.95 1.93
N ASP A 106 38.07 38.93 1.17
CA ASP A 106 38.92 39.87 0.44
C ASP A 106 39.36 40.94 1.44
N ASP A 107 40.52 40.70 2.02
CA ASP A 107 41.33 41.63 2.81
C ASP A 107 42.34 42.25 1.83
N ALA A 108 42.09 43.50 1.37
CA ALA A 108 43.06 44.46 0.84
C ALA A 108 42.45 45.83 0.51
#